data_AF-A0A520YD03-F1
#
_entry.id   AF-A0A520YD03-F1
#
_cell.length_a   1.000
_cell.length_b   1.000
_cell.length_c   1.000
_cell.angle_alpha   90.00
_cell.angle_beta   90.00
_cell.angle_gamma   90.00
#
_symmetry.space_group_name_H-M   'P 1'
#
loop_
_entity.id
_entity.type
_entity.pdbx_description
1 polymer ?
#
loop_
_entity_poly.entity_id
_entity_poly.type
_entity_poly.pdbx_seq_one_letter_code
_entity_poly.pdbx_strand_id
1 'polypeptide(L)'
;MAYTVLARKYRPQSFGDLVGQEHVARTLANAIEADRVAHAFLFTGVRGVGKTTTARLLAKALNCEKGPTPTPCNACAPCLDITSGVDVDVQEIDGASNNSVEDVRRLQESLPYRPQRDRYKIVIVDEVHMLSAGAFNAFLKTLEEPPDHVKFIFATTESHKVPVTIRSRCQQYDFRLIPHRLIAERVREILAAESLSADDEAISVVAREAAGSMRDALTLLDQLVAISDDRITADTVAASLGIAAREALYDVGGAVLQGDGARVIQAIDALADKSVDMQHFARQLLQLMRDLVVLKLDAGDPADWVPEEREAAEALIGDIDILELQRGFRATSRVIDEMAQSPNPKLMLEMGLVRVATRPPLQSVSELLARLDAVQGTPGATGGPPPGSGRRKPKPKPKPSSPSATPTPASSAEPAADEKPEAAAPPDAEREASRRTPSEPIMPATKHAGGFQTSTGEVLTPIRRAALQEWEELVATLEQQQPALAAVLEHGIPKAVGPDRIVLSFKDGSFYGRQAESPESIDAIGRVAEQQLGARPEIQIRFDAQAEAASKTVAAVAAQRKEAEAAAKRKEALNHPRVRDAIDVFPESAGKLKVHIEAD
;
A
#
# COMPACT_ATOMS: atom_id res chain seq x y z
N MET A 1 35.19 15.74 -2.80
CA MET A 1 34.27 15.94 -1.63
C MET A 1 33.35 14.73 -1.54
N ALA A 2 32.63 14.52 -0.44
CA ALA A 2 31.63 13.44 -0.40
C ALA A 2 30.47 13.78 -1.35
N TYR A 3 30.01 12.81 -2.14
CA TYR A 3 28.85 13.00 -3.03
C TYR A 3 27.62 13.40 -2.20
N THR A 4 26.91 14.42 -2.64
CA THR A 4 25.72 14.95 -1.95
C THR A 4 24.57 15.01 -2.94
N VAL A 5 23.64 14.07 -2.76
CA VAL A 5 22.36 13.92 -3.49
C VAL A 5 21.76 15.28 -3.86
N LEU A 6 21.39 15.50 -5.12
CA LEU A 6 20.84 16.74 -5.66
C LEU A 6 19.61 17.20 -4.87
N ALA A 7 18.74 16.26 -4.45
CA ALA A 7 17.60 16.53 -3.57
C ALA A 7 17.97 17.11 -2.18
N ARG A 8 19.24 17.02 -1.76
CA ARG A 8 19.80 17.72 -0.58
C ARG A 8 20.57 18.98 -0.98
N LYS A 9 21.38 18.93 -2.05
CA LYS A 9 22.21 20.04 -2.56
C LYS A 9 21.35 21.25 -2.98
N TYR A 10 20.25 21.01 -3.69
CA TYR A 10 19.33 22.04 -4.21
C TYR A 10 18.08 22.26 -3.37
N ARG A 11 18.10 21.85 -2.09
CA ARG A 11 16.99 22.15 -1.16
C ARG A 11 16.82 23.69 -1.06
N PRO A 12 15.62 24.24 -1.35
CA PRO A 12 15.29 25.67 -1.22
C PRO A 12 15.84 26.32 0.06
N GLN A 13 16.40 27.53 -0.07
CA GLN A 13 17.08 28.26 1.02
C GLN A 13 16.36 29.56 1.43
N SER A 14 15.40 30.01 0.63
CA SER A 14 14.48 31.11 0.86
C SER A 14 13.05 30.72 0.43
N PHE A 15 12.05 31.50 0.82
CA PHE A 15 10.68 31.32 0.31
C PHE A 15 10.56 31.59 -1.21
N GLY A 16 11.51 32.31 -1.82
CA GLY A 16 11.53 32.57 -3.26
C GLY A 16 11.98 31.36 -4.09
N ASP A 17 12.69 30.40 -3.48
CA ASP A 17 13.15 29.17 -4.14
C ASP A 17 12.08 28.05 -4.16
N LEU A 18 10.86 28.33 -3.64
CA LEU A 18 9.76 27.36 -3.52
C LEU A 18 8.91 27.29 -4.80
N VAL A 19 9.37 26.46 -5.75
CA VAL A 19 8.69 26.18 -7.02
C VAL A 19 7.25 25.69 -6.82
N GLY A 20 6.26 26.40 -7.35
CA GLY A 20 4.85 25.99 -7.42
C GLY A 20 4.05 26.12 -6.11
N GLN A 21 4.60 26.80 -5.10
CA GLN A 21 3.95 27.02 -3.79
C GLN A 21 3.88 28.52 -3.43
N GLU A 22 3.78 29.38 -4.42
CA GLU A 22 3.89 30.84 -4.30
C GLU A 22 2.81 31.42 -3.35
N HIS A 23 1.65 30.77 -3.26
CA HIS A 23 0.59 31.13 -2.32
C HIS A 23 0.97 30.86 -0.86
N VAL A 24 1.66 29.76 -0.57
CA VAL A 24 2.18 29.45 0.78
C VAL A 24 3.32 30.41 1.10
N ALA A 25 4.30 30.52 0.22
CA ALA A 25 5.48 31.38 0.35
C ALA A 25 5.09 32.83 0.68
N ARG A 26 4.19 33.43 -0.12
CA ARG A 26 3.71 34.79 0.09
C ARG A 26 2.89 34.96 1.36
N THR A 27 2.05 33.98 1.72
CA THR A 27 1.21 34.08 2.92
C THR A 27 2.06 33.99 4.20
N LEU A 28 3.06 33.12 4.23
CA LEU A 28 4.02 33.04 5.34
C LEU A 28 4.88 34.31 5.43
N ALA A 29 5.39 34.83 4.31
CA ALA A 29 6.16 36.07 4.27
C ALA A 29 5.34 37.26 4.83
N ASN A 30 4.12 37.46 4.33
CA ASN A 30 3.20 38.49 4.82
C ASN A 30 2.89 38.35 6.33
N ALA A 31 2.82 37.13 6.86
CA ALA A 31 2.54 36.88 8.28
C ALA A 31 3.73 37.24 9.19
N ILE A 32 4.96 37.08 8.68
CA ILE A 32 6.19 37.48 9.37
C ILE A 32 6.35 39.00 9.33
N GLU A 33 6.21 39.62 8.15
CA GLU A 33 6.30 41.09 7.98
C GLU A 33 5.28 41.86 8.82
N ALA A 34 4.10 41.28 9.03
CA ALA A 34 3.01 41.90 9.77
C ALA A 34 2.95 41.50 11.27
N ASP A 35 3.97 40.80 11.78
CA ASP A 35 4.09 40.25 13.14
C ASP A 35 2.80 39.51 13.63
N ARG A 36 2.26 38.65 12.75
CA ARG A 36 1.07 37.82 13.02
C ARG A 36 1.35 36.34 12.78
N VAL A 37 2.48 35.87 13.30
CA VAL A 37 2.93 34.48 13.21
C VAL A 37 2.19 33.61 14.22
N ALA A 38 1.29 32.75 13.73
CA ALA A 38 0.53 31.79 14.53
C ALA A 38 1.41 30.91 15.44
N HIS A 39 0.82 30.33 16.49
CA HIS A 39 1.52 29.41 17.39
C HIS A 39 1.64 27.99 16.81
N ALA A 40 0.74 27.59 15.91
CA ALA A 40 0.74 26.27 15.28
C ALA A 40 0.35 26.33 13.80
N PHE A 41 1.10 25.59 12.99
CA PHE A 41 0.94 25.46 11.54
C PHE A 41 0.68 23.99 11.17
N LEU A 42 -0.18 23.75 10.18
CA LEU A 42 -0.45 22.42 9.63
C LEU A 42 -0.27 22.42 8.11
N PHE A 43 0.83 21.85 7.64
CA PHE A 43 1.21 21.78 6.24
C PHE A 43 0.71 20.47 5.63
N THR A 44 -0.21 20.58 4.68
CA THR A 44 -0.97 19.47 4.09
C THR A 44 -0.66 19.34 2.61
N GLY A 45 -0.47 18.12 2.11
CA GLY A 45 -0.23 17.87 0.68
C GLY A 45 0.66 16.67 0.41
N VAL A 46 0.83 16.34 -0.87
CA VAL A 46 1.51 15.13 -1.35
C VAL A 46 2.98 15.07 -0.86
N ARG A 47 3.61 13.90 -0.96
CA ARG A 47 5.04 13.74 -0.69
C ARG A 47 5.87 14.62 -1.65
N GLY A 48 7.00 15.12 -1.18
CA GLY A 48 8.00 15.82 -2.02
C GLY A 48 7.66 17.21 -2.57
N VAL A 49 6.43 17.71 -2.38
CA VAL A 49 6.00 19.08 -2.78
C VAL A 49 6.59 20.24 -1.96
N GLY A 50 7.49 19.95 -1.00
CA GLY A 50 8.22 20.97 -0.23
C GLY A 50 7.72 21.27 1.19
N LYS A 51 6.82 20.46 1.78
CA LYS A 51 6.28 20.66 3.15
C LYS A 51 7.37 20.89 4.22
N THR A 52 8.22 19.89 4.45
CA THR A 52 9.29 19.91 5.47
C THR A 52 10.37 20.96 5.17
N THR A 53 10.66 21.19 3.88
CA THR A 53 11.52 22.29 3.44
C THR A 53 10.96 23.63 3.89
N THR A 54 9.67 23.87 3.68
CA THR A 54 8.98 25.10 4.08
C THR A 54 8.92 25.25 5.60
N ALA A 55 8.83 24.14 6.34
CA ALA A 55 8.93 24.14 7.81
C ALA A 55 10.30 24.64 8.29
N ARG A 56 11.40 24.13 7.71
CA ARG A 56 12.75 24.63 7.99
C ARG A 56 12.96 26.08 7.53
N LEU A 57 12.38 26.49 6.40
CA LEU A 57 12.43 27.88 5.94
C LEU A 57 11.71 28.84 6.91
N LEU A 58 10.53 28.46 7.39
CA LEU A 58 9.81 29.21 8.42
C LEU A 58 10.61 29.27 9.72
N ALA A 59 11.21 28.16 10.16
CA ALA A 59 12.08 28.16 11.34
C ALA A 59 13.28 29.12 11.18
N LYS A 60 13.99 29.06 10.04
CA LYS A 60 15.09 29.99 9.71
C LYS A 60 14.62 31.44 9.65
N ALA A 61 13.45 31.71 9.09
CA ALA A 61 12.88 33.05 8.97
C ALA A 61 12.55 33.69 10.34
N LEU A 62 12.08 32.88 11.29
CA LEU A 62 11.76 33.32 12.66
C LEU A 62 13.01 33.45 13.55
N ASN A 63 13.96 32.51 13.44
CA ASN A 63 15.13 32.44 14.34
C ASN A 63 16.41 33.09 13.78
N CYS A 64 16.41 33.61 12.54
CA CYS A 64 17.54 34.37 12.03
C CYS A 64 17.92 35.52 12.98
N GLU A 65 19.22 35.75 13.18
CA GLU A 65 19.73 36.87 13.98
C GLU A 65 19.19 38.22 13.45
N LYS A 66 19.12 38.36 12.12
CA LYS A 66 18.55 39.52 11.40
C LYS A 66 17.01 39.52 11.32
N GLY A 67 16.35 38.54 11.93
CA GLY A 67 14.90 38.35 11.88
C GLY A 67 14.15 38.77 13.15
N PRO A 68 12.83 38.49 13.25
CA PRO A 68 12.02 37.76 12.25
C PRO A 68 12.02 38.44 10.87
N THR A 69 12.25 37.67 9.80
CA THR A 69 12.33 38.20 8.42
C THR A 69 11.89 37.13 7.41
N PRO A 70 11.12 37.47 6.36
CA PRO A 70 10.83 36.55 5.26
C PRO A 70 12.08 36.16 4.44
N THR A 71 13.18 36.90 4.56
CA THR A 71 14.45 36.66 3.85
C THR A 71 15.55 36.25 4.84
N PRO A 72 15.61 34.98 5.28
CA PRO A 72 16.66 34.51 6.19
C PRO A 72 18.05 34.66 5.55
N CYS A 73 19.02 35.07 6.36
CA CYS A 73 20.33 35.51 5.83
C CYS A 73 21.26 34.39 5.35
N ASN A 74 20.93 33.12 5.64
CA ASN A 74 21.64 31.92 5.21
C ASN A 74 23.14 31.83 5.59
N ALA A 75 23.62 32.71 6.47
CA ALA A 75 25.02 32.79 6.89
C ALA A 75 25.25 32.86 8.41
N CYS A 76 24.20 33.10 9.20
CA CYS A 76 24.29 33.16 10.66
C CYS A 76 24.11 31.76 11.31
N ALA A 77 24.52 31.58 12.57
CA ALA A 77 24.60 30.25 13.17
C ALA A 77 23.24 29.51 13.19
N PRO A 78 22.11 30.10 13.65
CA PRO A 78 20.79 29.48 13.52
C PRO A 78 20.43 29.12 12.07
N CYS A 79 20.75 29.98 11.10
CA CYS A 79 20.44 29.69 9.69
C CYS A 79 21.21 28.48 9.14
N LEU A 80 22.44 28.25 9.61
CA LEU A 80 23.27 27.10 9.20
C LEU A 80 22.84 25.82 9.93
N ASP A 81 22.61 25.89 11.24
CA ASP A 81 22.26 24.75 12.09
C ASP A 81 20.87 24.19 11.77
N ILE A 82 19.87 25.05 11.49
CA ILE A 82 18.55 24.62 11.03
C ILE A 82 18.61 24.03 9.61
N THR A 83 19.51 24.54 8.75
CA THR A 83 19.69 24.00 7.38
C THR A 83 20.27 22.59 7.42
N SER A 84 21.28 22.36 8.26
CA SER A 84 21.86 21.03 8.47
C SER A 84 20.92 20.10 9.28
N GLY A 85 20.14 20.65 10.20
CA GLY A 85 19.19 19.94 11.07
C GLY A 85 19.80 19.51 12.41
N VAL A 86 20.66 20.35 13.00
CA VAL A 86 21.39 20.07 14.25
C VAL A 86 21.13 21.13 15.34
N ASP A 87 20.15 21.99 15.11
CA ASP A 87 19.77 23.07 16.02
C ASP A 87 19.18 22.53 17.34
N VAL A 88 19.40 23.26 18.45
CA VAL A 88 18.97 22.87 19.80
C VAL A 88 17.55 23.33 20.11
N ASP A 89 17.17 24.49 19.57
CA ASP A 89 15.88 25.15 19.77
C ASP A 89 14.89 24.82 18.64
N VAL A 90 15.36 24.37 17.46
CA VAL A 90 14.52 23.85 16.36
C VAL A 90 14.61 22.33 16.27
N GLN A 91 13.60 21.64 16.81
CA GLN A 91 13.55 20.19 16.93
C GLN A 91 12.69 19.59 15.81
N GLU A 92 13.29 18.81 14.92
CA GLU A 92 12.60 18.09 13.84
C GLU A 92 12.43 16.60 14.21
N ILE A 93 11.17 16.15 14.25
CA ILE A 93 10.78 14.79 14.59
C ILE A 93 10.02 14.16 13.42
N ASP A 94 10.42 12.96 13.02
CA ASP A 94 9.61 12.11 12.13
C ASP A 94 8.56 11.37 12.96
N GLY A 95 7.28 11.62 12.67
CA GLY A 95 6.14 10.98 13.31
C GLY A 95 5.97 9.50 12.98
N ALA A 96 6.61 8.98 11.93
CA ALA A 96 6.66 7.54 11.66
C ALA A 96 7.64 6.82 12.61
N SER A 97 8.80 7.42 12.87
CA SER A 97 9.84 6.86 13.75
C SER A 97 9.62 7.11 15.25
N ASN A 98 8.89 8.17 15.62
CA ASN A 98 8.73 8.63 17.02
C ASN A 98 7.23 8.76 17.38
N ASN A 99 6.47 7.68 17.18
CA ASN A 99 5.00 7.68 17.31
C ASN A 99 4.47 7.46 18.74
N SER A 100 5.34 7.22 19.73
CA SER A 100 4.94 6.87 21.09
C SER A 100 4.45 8.09 21.89
N VAL A 101 3.72 7.83 22.97
CA VAL A 101 3.26 8.90 23.88
C VAL A 101 4.45 9.46 24.67
N GLU A 102 5.43 8.62 24.94
CA GLU A 102 6.65 8.89 25.71
C GLU A 102 7.62 9.82 24.96
N ASP A 103 7.69 9.72 23.63
CA ASP A 103 8.46 10.66 22.80
C ASP A 103 7.87 12.07 22.86
N VAL A 104 6.55 12.18 22.69
CA VAL A 104 5.85 13.47 22.78
C VAL A 104 5.89 14.05 24.19
N ARG A 105 5.77 13.23 25.24
CA ARG A 105 5.95 13.65 26.64
C ARG A 105 7.34 14.25 26.89
N ARG A 106 8.40 13.56 26.46
CA ARG A 106 9.79 14.06 26.60
C ARG A 106 10.02 15.37 25.85
N LEU A 107 9.43 15.53 24.67
CA LEU A 107 9.43 16.82 23.98
C LEU A 107 8.70 17.89 24.82
N GLN A 108 7.50 17.60 25.30
CA GLN A 108 6.66 18.55 26.06
C GLN A 108 7.27 19.01 27.37
N GLU A 109 7.93 18.12 28.11
CA GLU A 109 8.71 18.46 29.32
C GLU A 109 9.73 19.57 29.03
N SER A 110 10.24 19.66 27.79
CA SER A 110 11.20 20.67 27.39
C SER A 110 10.59 22.01 26.92
N LEU A 111 9.28 22.10 26.70
CA LEU A 111 8.63 23.29 26.08
C LEU A 111 8.40 24.50 27.02
N PRO A 112 8.11 24.34 28.33
CA PRO A 112 7.97 25.48 29.25
C PRO A 112 9.25 26.30 29.38
N TYR A 113 10.42 25.69 29.15
CA TYR A 113 11.70 26.38 29.17
C TYR A 113 11.87 27.26 27.92
N ARG A 114 12.46 28.45 28.10
CA ARG A 114 12.81 29.36 27.01
C ARG A 114 13.88 28.75 26.09
N PRO A 115 14.02 29.24 24.84
CA PRO A 115 15.11 28.84 23.95
C PRO A 115 16.47 29.14 24.58
N GLN A 116 17.51 28.38 24.21
CA GLN A 116 18.86 28.57 24.72
C GLN A 116 19.64 29.66 23.97
N ARG A 117 19.40 29.78 22.65
CA ARG A 117 20.08 30.70 21.74
C ARG A 117 19.10 31.52 20.91
N ASP A 118 18.07 30.85 20.42
CA ASP A 118 17.24 31.36 19.35
C ASP A 118 16.07 32.23 19.86
N ARG A 119 15.32 32.85 18.94
CA ARG A 119 14.15 33.69 19.27
C ARG A 119 12.93 32.86 19.69
N TYR A 120 12.70 31.74 19.02
CA TYR A 120 11.61 30.81 19.29
C TYR A 120 12.14 29.37 19.37
N LYS A 121 11.48 28.57 20.21
CA LYS A 121 11.62 27.12 20.25
C LYS A 121 10.62 26.52 19.29
N ILE A 122 11.08 25.84 18.25
CA ILE A 122 10.27 25.43 17.11
C ILE A 122 10.25 23.91 17.02
N VAL A 123 9.05 23.33 16.99
CA VAL A 123 8.87 21.88 16.89
C VAL A 123 8.29 21.56 15.52
N ILE A 124 9.09 20.91 14.68
CA ILE A 124 8.66 20.39 13.38
C ILE A 124 8.32 18.91 13.57
N VAL A 125 7.09 18.50 13.23
CA VAL A 125 6.69 17.08 13.23
C VAL A 125 6.28 16.70 11.81
N ASP A 126 7.12 15.93 11.12
CA ASP A 126 6.81 15.44 9.77
C ASP A 126 5.99 14.15 9.82
N GLU A 127 5.19 13.95 8.76
CA GLU A 127 4.17 12.90 8.62
C GLU A 127 3.37 12.63 9.93
N VAL A 128 2.88 13.70 10.58
CA VAL A 128 2.21 13.68 11.89
C VAL A 128 1.03 12.71 11.99
N HIS A 129 0.43 12.32 10.86
CA HIS A 129 -0.65 11.33 10.80
C HIS A 129 -0.24 9.92 11.30
N MET A 130 1.06 9.65 11.41
CA MET A 130 1.61 8.40 11.92
C MET A 130 1.70 8.35 13.47
N LEU A 131 1.46 9.46 14.16
CA LEU A 131 1.44 9.49 15.63
C LEU A 131 0.30 8.66 16.21
N SER A 132 0.56 8.02 17.35
CA SER A 132 -0.49 7.35 18.12
C SER A 132 -1.55 8.32 18.65
N ALA A 133 -2.77 7.83 18.89
CA ALA A 133 -3.85 8.65 19.46
C ALA A 133 -3.49 9.23 20.86
N GLY A 134 -2.67 8.52 21.64
CA GLY A 134 -2.14 9.04 22.91
C GLY A 134 -1.15 10.19 22.72
N ALA A 135 -0.27 10.11 21.72
CA ALA A 135 0.65 11.17 21.34
C ALA A 135 -0.09 12.44 20.87
N PHE A 136 -1.14 12.29 20.06
CA PHE A 136 -2.02 13.40 19.69
C PHE A 136 -2.70 14.04 20.91
N ASN A 137 -3.24 13.24 21.83
CA ASN A 137 -3.90 13.75 23.04
C ASN A 137 -2.94 14.51 23.96
N ALA A 138 -1.67 14.13 24.02
CA ALA A 138 -0.66 14.90 24.74
C ALA A 138 -0.53 16.33 24.17
N PHE A 139 -0.44 16.49 22.84
CA PHE A 139 -0.28 17.82 22.22
C PHE A 139 -1.42 18.80 22.48
N LEU A 140 -2.62 18.33 22.81
CA LEU A 140 -3.80 19.19 23.00
C LEU A 140 -3.56 20.29 24.04
N LYS A 141 -3.00 19.95 25.22
CA LYS A 141 -2.80 20.94 26.29
C LYS A 141 -1.88 22.09 25.85
N THR A 142 -0.77 21.79 25.18
CA THR A 142 0.20 22.80 24.71
C THR A 142 -0.28 23.55 23.45
N LEU A 143 -1.31 23.06 22.76
CA LEU A 143 -1.97 23.76 21.66
C LEU A 143 -3.20 24.58 22.12
N GLU A 144 -3.67 24.37 23.34
CA GLU A 144 -4.69 25.21 23.99
C GLU A 144 -4.04 26.37 24.76
N GLU A 145 -2.95 26.08 25.48
CA GLU A 145 -2.17 27.06 26.24
C GLU A 145 -0.70 27.09 25.77
N PRO A 146 -0.41 27.54 24.53
CA PRO A 146 0.95 27.60 23.99
C PRO A 146 1.77 28.73 24.65
N PRO A 147 3.01 28.46 25.11
CA PRO A 147 3.93 29.52 25.53
C PRO A 147 4.31 30.42 24.33
N ASP A 148 4.41 31.74 24.54
CA ASP A 148 4.68 32.72 23.46
C ASP A 148 5.93 32.41 22.61
N HIS A 149 6.95 31.82 23.25
CA HIS A 149 8.22 31.44 22.62
C HIS A 149 8.17 30.11 21.86
N VAL A 150 7.07 29.34 21.92
CA VAL A 150 6.94 28.04 21.26
C VAL A 150 6.16 28.17 19.94
N LYS A 151 6.63 27.49 18.89
CA LYS A 151 5.96 27.39 17.59
C LYS A 151 5.92 25.94 17.11
N PHE A 152 4.74 25.44 16.74
CA PHE A 152 4.57 24.09 16.17
C PHE A 152 4.39 24.14 14.64
N ILE A 153 5.05 23.23 13.92
CA ILE A 153 4.86 23.04 12.48
C ILE A 153 4.64 21.55 12.21
N PHE A 154 3.38 21.16 12.09
CA PHE A 154 2.99 19.81 11.72
C PHE A 154 2.96 19.67 10.20
N ALA A 155 3.52 18.61 9.63
CA ALA A 155 3.42 18.29 8.21
C ALA A 155 2.77 16.91 8.01
N THR A 156 1.96 16.76 6.97
CA THR A 156 1.29 15.49 6.66
C THR A 156 0.92 15.34 5.18
N THR A 157 1.00 14.12 4.69
CA THR A 157 0.34 13.64 3.46
C THR A 157 -1.15 13.39 3.64
N GLU A 158 -1.58 12.95 4.82
CA GLU A 158 -2.96 12.55 5.10
C GLU A 158 -3.63 13.48 6.12
N SER A 159 -4.17 14.61 5.64
CA SER A 159 -4.88 15.60 6.47
C SER A 159 -6.14 15.06 7.17
N HIS A 160 -6.72 13.98 6.64
CA HIS A 160 -7.94 13.36 7.14
C HIS A 160 -7.73 12.46 8.38
N LYS A 161 -6.50 11.96 8.60
CA LYS A 161 -6.14 11.17 9.79
C LYS A 161 -5.75 12.04 10.99
N VAL A 162 -5.39 13.31 10.76
CA VAL A 162 -5.07 14.27 11.84
C VAL A 162 -6.37 14.66 12.58
N PRO A 163 -6.46 14.49 13.92
CA PRO A 163 -7.67 14.79 14.68
C PRO A 163 -8.16 16.22 14.51
N VAL A 164 -9.48 16.41 14.39
CA VAL A 164 -10.13 17.72 14.23
C VAL A 164 -9.79 18.68 15.38
N THR A 165 -9.54 18.16 16.57
CA THR A 165 -9.06 18.90 17.74
C THR A 165 -7.71 19.58 17.53
N ILE A 166 -6.77 18.92 16.82
CA ILE A 166 -5.49 19.50 16.41
C ILE A 166 -5.72 20.49 15.25
N ARG A 167 -6.47 20.07 14.23
CA ARG A 167 -6.71 20.88 13.02
C ARG A 167 -7.38 22.22 13.31
N SER A 168 -8.29 22.28 14.29
CA SER A 168 -8.96 23.52 14.72
C SER A 168 -8.07 24.51 15.49
N ARG A 169 -6.89 24.08 15.95
CA ARG A 169 -5.89 24.91 16.65
C ARG A 169 -4.71 25.31 15.76
N CYS A 170 -4.60 24.74 14.56
CA CYS A 170 -3.51 25.02 13.62
C CYS A 170 -3.97 25.87 12.43
N GLN A 171 -3.12 26.77 11.95
CA GLN A 171 -3.34 27.38 10.63
C GLN A 171 -2.97 26.38 9.54
N GLN A 172 -3.96 25.87 8.78
CA GLN A 172 -3.75 24.92 7.70
C GLN A 172 -3.24 25.61 6.42
N TYR A 173 -2.24 25.02 5.77
CA TYR A 173 -1.70 25.45 4.48
C TYR A 173 -1.62 24.26 3.52
N ASP A 174 -2.47 24.27 2.49
CA ASP A 174 -2.51 23.22 1.47
C ASP A 174 -1.49 23.47 0.35
N PHE A 175 -0.51 22.58 0.26
CA PHE A 175 0.49 22.48 -0.79
C PHE A 175 -0.08 21.73 -2.00
N ARG A 176 0.22 22.24 -3.20
CA ARG A 176 -0.31 21.70 -4.47
C ARG A 176 0.70 20.76 -5.12
N LEU A 177 0.24 19.93 -6.05
CA LEU A 177 1.15 19.28 -7.00
C LEU A 177 1.82 20.34 -7.87
N ILE A 178 3.13 20.18 -8.13
CA ILE A 178 3.90 21.13 -8.93
C ILE A 178 3.67 20.83 -10.42
N PRO A 179 3.20 21.78 -11.26
CA PRO A 179 3.00 21.55 -12.69
C PRO A 179 4.27 21.07 -13.41
N HIS A 180 4.14 20.12 -14.33
CA HIS A 180 5.28 19.50 -15.05
C HIS A 180 6.23 20.55 -15.67
N ARG A 181 5.69 21.62 -16.29
CA ARG A 181 6.48 22.74 -16.81
C ARG A 181 7.44 23.34 -15.77
N LEU A 182 7.00 23.56 -14.54
CA LEU A 182 7.84 24.13 -13.47
C LEU A 182 8.88 23.12 -12.95
N ILE A 183 8.59 21.82 -13.01
CA ILE A 183 9.59 20.77 -12.72
C ILE A 183 10.65 20.75 -13.82
N ALA A 184 10.24 20.75 -15.10
CA ALA A 184 11.15 20.77 -16.24
C ALA A 184 12.04 22.03 -16.26
N GLU A 185 11.49 23.21 -15.95
CA GLU A 185 12.25 24.45 -15.79
C GLU A 185 13.30 24.32 -14.67
N ARG A 186 12.92 23.83 -13.48
CA ARG A 186 13.86 23.66 -12.36
C ARG A 186 14.92 22.58 -12.60
N VAL A 187 14.58 21.49 -13.29
CA VAL A 187 15.54 20.46 -13.71
C VAL A 187 16.57 21.03 -14.69
N ARG A 188 16.13 21.86 -15.65
CA ARG A 188 17.03 22.54 -16.61
C ARG A 188 17.98 23.53 -15.91
N GLU A 189 17.51 24.29 -14.92
CA GLU A 189 18.35 25.15 -14.08
C GLU A 189 19.44 24.36 -13.33
N ILE A 190 19.07 23.20 -12.77
CA ILE A 190 19.97 22.36 -11.96
C ILE A 190 21.01 21.66 -12.84
N LEU A 191 20.62 21.15 -14.01
CA LEU A 191 21.56 20.58 -14.99
C LEU A 191 22.59 21.63 -15.45
N ALA A 192 22.14 22.85 -15.77
CA ALA A 192 23.03 23.95 -16.11
C ALA A 192 24.00 24.32 -14.96
N ALA A 193 23.55 24.20 -13.70
CA ALA A 193 24.38 24.46 -12.53
C ALA A 193 25.41 23.33 -12.21
N GLU A 194 25.10 22.08 -12.55
CA GLU A 194 26.09 20.97 -12.54
C GLU A 194 26.97 20.93 -13.81
N SER A 195 26.73 21.81 -14.79
CA SER A 195 27.38 21.82 -16.11
C SER A 195 27.11 20.57 -16.97
N LEU A 196 25.98 19.90 -16.74
CA LEU A 196 25.55 18.70 -17.47
C LEU A 196 24.57 19.04 -18.60
N SER A 197 24.63 18.27 -19.68
CA SER A 197 23.73 18.43 -20.83
C SER A 197 22.60 17.40 -20.82
N ALA A 198 21.41 17.79 -21.28
CA ALA A 198 20.29 16.87 -21.47
C ALA A 198 19.44 17.31 -22.67
N ASP A 199 18.82 16.33 -23.34
CA ASP A 199 17.81 16.60 -24.37
C ASP A 199 16.49 17.09 -23.71
N ASP A 200 15.78 18.06 -24.31
CA ASP A 200 14.55 18.61 -23.71
C ASP A 200 13.44 17.55 -23.50
N GLU A 201 13.43 16.50 -24.34
CA GLU A 201 12.56 15.34 -24.18
C GLU A 201 12.90 14.52 -22.92
N ALA A 202 14.19 14.32 -22.62
CA ALA A 202 14.64 13.66 -21.40
C ALA A 202 14.18 14.44 -20.15
N ILE A 203 14.26 15.77 -20.19
CA ILE A 203 13.76 16.66 -19.13
C ILE A 203 12.23 16.54 -19.00
N SER A 204 11.50 16.46 -20.11
CA SER A 204 10.04 16.26 -20.12
C SER A 204 9.63 14.93 -19.47
N VAL A 205 10.29 13.83 -19.83
CA VAL A 205 10.03 12.50 -19.23
C VAL A 205 10.29 12.51 -17.72
N VAL A 206 11.40 13.10 -17.25
CA VAL A 206 11.68 13.22 -15.81
C VAL A 206 10.62 14.07 -15.10
N ALA A 207 10.15 15.17 -15.70
CA ALA A 207 9.10 16.01 -15.13
C ALA A 207 7.73 15.31 -15.07
N ARG A 208 7.43 14.43 -16.04
CA ARG A 208 6.22 13.61 -16.14
C ARG A 208 6.20 12.48 -15.09
N GLU A 209 7.26 11.67 -15.02
CA GLU A 209 7.36 10.56 -14.07
C GLU A 209 7.54 11.02 -12.61
N ALA A 210 7.97 12.26 -12.38
CA ALA A 210 7.96 12.90 -11.07
C ALA A 210 6.56 13.15 -10.49
N ALA A 211 5.48 13.05 -11.29
CA ALA A 211 4.08 13.14 -10.86
C ALA A 211 3.75 14.34 -9.94
N GLY A 212 4.39 15.49 -10.17
CA GLY A 212 4.21 16.72 -9.40
C GLY A 212 5.06 16.85 -8.12
N SER A 213 6.03 15.95 -7.90
CA SER A 213 6.93 15.92 -6.74
C SER A 213 8.36 16.33 -7.11
N MET A 214 8.82 17.49 -6.61
CA MET A 214 10.20 17.96 -6.85
C MET A 214 11.25 17.04 -6.21
N ARG A 215 10.95 16.42 -5.06
CA ARG A 215 11.88 15.48 -4.41
C ARG A 215 12.14 14.27 -5.29
N ASP A 216 11.10 13.74 -5.92
CA ASP A 216 11.20 12.51 -6.69
C ASP A 216 11.78 12.82 -8.09
N ALA A 217 11.46 13.98 -8.70
CA ALA A 217 12.16 14.52 -9.88
C ALA A 217 13.69 14.58 -9.69
N LEU A 218 14.15 15.15 -8.57
CA LEU A 218 15.58 15.24 -8.27
C LEU A 218 16.20 13.88 -7.94
N THR A 219 15.42 12.93 -7.40
CA THR A 219 15.90 11.56 -7.13
C THR A 219 16.08 10.77 -8.42
N LEU A 220 15.20 10.94 -9.42
CA LEU A 220 15.40 10.40 -10.77
C LEU A 220 16.59 11.07 -11.45
N LEU A 221 16.76 12.38 -11.28
CA LEU A 221 17.91 13.12 -11.83
C LEU A 221 19.24 12.63 -11.23
N ASP A 222 19.32 12.44 -9.91
CA ASP A 222 20.46 11.83 -9.21
C ASP A 222 20.83 10.45 -9.80
N GLN A 223 19.83 9.62 -10.14
CA GLN A 223 20.04 8.30 -10.75
C GLN A 223 20.56 8.40 -12.19
N LEU A 224 19.99 9.28 -13.01
CA LEU A 224 20.43 9.49 -14.39
C LEU A 224 21.86 10.01 -14.45
N VAL A 225 22.21 10.97 -13.60
CA VAL A 225 23.57 11.52 -13.47
C VAL A 225 24.58 10.50 -12.94
N ALA A 226 24.12 9.43 -12.28
CA ALA A 226 24.98 8.30 -11.89
C ALA A 226 25.16 7.23 -13.00
N ILE A 227 24.44 7.35 -14.12
CA ILE A 227 24.46 6.40 -15.25
C ILE A 227 25.06 7.03 -16.52
N SER A 228 24.83 8.33 -16.77
CA SER A 228 25.40 9.08 -17.90
C SER A 228 26.64 9.86 -17.49
N ASP A 229 27.67 9.89 -18.34
CA ASP A 229 28.87 10.72 -18.13
C ASP A 229 28.57 12.23 -18.27
N ASP A 230 28.44 12.74 -19.50
CA ASP A 230 28.30 14.20 -19.80
C ASP A 230 26.90 14.60 -20.33
N ARG A 231 26.09 13.64 -20.77
CA ARG A 231 24.84 13.90 -21.52
C ARG A 231 23.73 12.90 -21.24
N ILE A 232 22.60 13.39 -20.73
CA ILE A 232 21.37 12.61 -20.52
C ILE A 232 20.52 12.66 -21.80
N THR A 233 20.46 11.54 -22.53
CA THR A 233 19.60 11.42 -23.71
C THR A 233 18.22 10.85 -23.36
N ALA A 234 17.24 11.03 -24.25
CA ALA A 234 15.93 10.35 -24.12
C ALA A 234 16.12 8.83 -23.94
N ASP A 235 16.96 8.19 -24.77
CA ASP A 235 17.35 6.76 -24.71
C ASP A 235 18.04 6.33 -23.40
N THR A 236 18.59 7.27 -22.64
CA THR A 236 19.16 7.01 -21.31
C THR A 236 18.06 7.03 -20.25
N VAL A 237 17.11 7.98 -20.35
CA VAL A 237 15.93 8.06 -19.47
C VAL A 237 15.01 6.85 -19.69
N ALA A 238 14.62 6.57 -20.94
CA ALA A 238 15.21 5.41 -21.60
C ALA A 238 15.32 4.10 -20.81
N ALA A 239 16.52 3.53 -20.85
CA ALA A 239 16.88 2.34 -20.09
C ALA A 239 16.73 2.51 -18.57
N SER A 240 17.01 3.71 -18.02
CA SER A 240 17.03 3.93 -16.57
C SER A 240 15.65 3.89 -15.89
N LEU A 241 14.60 4.34 -16.58
CA LEU A 241 13.20 4.21 -16.14
C LEU A 241 12.54 2.96 -16.73
N GLY A 242 13.29 2.15 -17.49
CA GLY A 242 12.83 0.89 -18.06
C GLY A 242 11.79 1.07 -19.16
N ILE A 243 11.97 2.01 -20.10
CA ILE A 243 11.02 2.37 -21.20
C ILE A 243 10.65 1.21 -22.15
N ALA A 244 11.24 0.02 -22.01
CA ALA A 244 10.58 -1.23 -22.44
C ALA A 244 9.13 -1.36 -21.89
N ALA A 245 8.81 -0.66 -20.80
CA ALA A 245 7.47 -0.43 -20.28
C ALA A 245 6.59 0.42 -21.20
N ARG A 246 7.09 1.41 -21.95
CA ARG A 246 6.25 2.31 -22.76
C ARG A 246 5.57 1.57 -23.91
N GLU A 247 6.33 0.81 -24.71
CA GLU A 247 5.75 -0.10 -25.72
C GLU A 247 4.82 -1.14 -25.07
N ALA A 248 5.25 -1.73 -23.95
CA ALA A 248 4.47 -2.72 -23.22
C ALA A 248 3.18 -2.15 -22.57
N LEU A 249 3.09 -0.85 -22.30
CA LEU A 249 1.86 -0.20 -21.83
C LEU A 249 0.80 -0.16 -22.93
N TYR A 250 1.20 0.16 -24.16
CA TYR A 250 0.31 0.08 -25.33
C TYR A 250 0.02 -1.39 -25.70
N ASP A 251 0.97 -2.31 -25.56
CA ASP A 251 0.76 -3.74 -25.84
C ASP A 251 -0.19 -4.41 -24.82
N VAL A 252 0.06 -4.24 -23.51
CA VAL A 252 -0.82 -4.73 -22.44
C VAL A 252 -2.15 -4.00 -22.47
N GLY A 253 -2.16 -2.69 -22.67
CA GLY A 253 -3.39 -1.90 -22.82
C GLY A 253 -4.25 -2.39 -23.99
N GLY A 254 -3.63 -2.63 -25.14
CA GLY A 254 -4.26 -3.20 -26.33
C GLY A 254 -4.78 -4.62 -26.08
N ALA A 255 -3.97 -5.50 -25.51
CA ALA A 255 -4.38 -6.86 -25.18
C ALA A 255 -5.55 -6.90 -24.19
N VAL A 256 -5.55 -6.02 -23.18
CA VAL A 256 -6.66 -5.86 -22.22
C VAL A 256 -7.94 -5.36 -22.90
N LEU A 257 -7.85 -4.41 -23.83
CA LEU A 257 -9.01 -3.82 -24.51
C LEU A 257 -9.54 -4.70 -25.66
N GLN A 258 -8.68 -5.46 -26.33
CA GLN A 258 -9.04 -6.42 -27.39
C GLN A 258 -9.52 -7.78 -26.83
N GLY A 259 -9.30 -8.02 -25.54
CA GLY A 259 -9.72 -9.23 -24.83
C GLY A 259 -8.74 -10.40 -24.87
N ASP A 260 -7.51 -10.20 -25.35
CA ASP A 260 -6.47 -11.22 -25.42
C ASP A 260 -5.77 -11.44 -24.07
N GLY A 261 -6.42 -12.24 -23.23
CA GLY A 261 -5.85 -12.66 -21.94
C GLY A 261 -4.55 -13.48 -22.05
N ALA A 262 -4.21 -14.07 -23.20
CA ALA A 262 -2.97 -14.81 -23.37
C ALA A 262 -1.78 -13.86 -23.60
N ARG A 263 -1.96 -12.86 -24.46
CA ARG A 263 -0.99 -11.79 -24.69
C ARG A 263 -0.73 -10.95 -23.44
N VAL A 264 -1.76 -10.70 -22.62
CA VAL A 264 -1.60 -10.05 -21.30
C VAL A 264 -0.60 -10.79 -20.41
N ILE A 265 -0.68 -12.13 -20.32
CA ILE A 265 0.26 -12.92 -19.50
C ILE A 265 1.67 -12.83 -20.09
N GLN A 266 1.82 -13.06 -21.40
CA GLN A 266 3.12 -13.04 -22.09
C GLN A 266 3.85 -11.69 -21.94
N ALA A 267 3.13 -10.57 -22.03
CA ALA A 267 3.70 -9.24 -21.86
C ALA A 267 4.09 -8.95 -20.39
N ILE A 268 3.32 -9.45 -19.41
CA ILE A 268 3.64 -9.32 -17.98
C ILE A 268 4.85 -10.21 -17.59
N ASP A 269 5.00 -11.39 -18.18
CA ASP A 269 6.21 -12.21 -18.06
C ASP A 269 7.43 -11.48 -18.67
N ALA A 270 7.32 -10.95 -19.89
CA ALA A 270 8.39 -10.21 -20.53
C ALA A 270 8.79 -8.90 -19.80
N LEU A 271 7.89 -8.32 -19.00
CA LEU A 271 8.19 -7.21 -18.08
C LEU A 271 8.86 -7.69 -16.78
N ALA A 272 8.50 -8.88 -16.28
CA ALA A 272 9.10 -9.49 -15.09
C ALA A 272 10.56 -9.91 -15.34
N ASP A 273 10.84 -10.49 -16.51
CA ASP A 273 12.21 -10.83 -16.95
C ASP A 273 13.10 -9.59 -17.05
N LYS A 274 12.52 -8.45 -17.45
CA LYS A 274 13.18 -7.12 -17.47
C LYS A 274 13.23 -6.44 -16.09
N SER A 275 12.80 -7.12 -15.02
CA SER A 275 12.81 -6.62 -13.63
C SER A 275 12.07 -5.30 -13.39
N VAL A 276 11.02 -5.01 -14.16
CA VAL A 276 10.23 -3.76 -14.06
C VAL A 276 9.39 -3.74 -12.78
N ASP A 277 9.29 -2.58 -12.09
CA ASP A 277 8.36 -2.40 -10.96
C ASP A 277 6.91 -2.50 -11.45
N MET A 278 6.29 -3.65 -11.14
CA MET A 278 4.90 -3.97 -11.46
C MET A 278 3.90 -2.95 -10.90
N GLN A 279 4.16 -2.33 -9.74
CA GLN A 279 3.28 -1.29 -9.22
C GLN A 279 3.43 0.03 -9.99
N HIS A 280 4.65 0.40 -10.40
CA HIS A 280 4.88 1.58 -11.24
C HIS A 280 4.25 1.39 -12.62
N PHE A 281 4.48 0.25 -13.26
CA PHE A 281 3.84 -0.13 -14.52
C PHE A 281 2.30 -0.09 -14.41
N ALA A 282 1.71 -0.66 -13.36
CA ALA A 282 0.26 -0.63 -13.16
C ALA A 282 -0.28 0.81 -13.01
N ARG A 283 0.42 1.68 -12.28
CA ARG A 283 0.07 3.11 -12.16
C ARG A 283 0.14 3.82 -13.52
N GLN A 284 1.17 3.56 -14.33
CA GLN A 284 1.27 4.09 -15.69
C GLN A 284 0.16 3.55 -16.61
N LEU A 285 -0.24 2.28 -16.48
CA LEU A 285 -1.35 1.69 -17.23
C LEU A 285 -2.70 2.32 -16.87
N LEU A 286 -2.92 2.67 -15.60
CA LEU A 286 -4.10 3.42 -15.19
C LEU A 286 -4.11 4.83 -15.80
N GLN A 287 -2.95 5.49 -15.86
CA GLN A 287 -2.82 6.81 -16.48
C GLN A 287 -3.06 6.75 -18.00
N LEU A 288 -2.54 5.74 -18.69
CA LEU A 288 -2.87 5.48 -20.10
C LEU A 288 -4.39 5.27 -20.27
N MET A 289 -5.02 4.40 -19.46
CA MET A 289 -6.47 4.16 -19.51
C MET A 289 -7.29 5.44 -19.26
N ARG A 290 -6.81 6.37 -18.43
CA ARG A 290 -7.41 7.69 -18.27
C ARG A 290 -7.28 8.53 -19.53
N ASP A 291 -6.08 8.63 -20.08
CA ASP A 291 -5.81 9.56 -21.19
C ASP A 291 -6.50 9.09 -22.49
N LEU A 292 -6.66 7.79 -22.70
CA LEU A 292 -7.50 7.23 -23.78
C LEU A 292 -8.97 7.67 -23.65
N VAL A 293 -9.52 7.75 -22.43
CA VAL A 293 -10.89 8.26 -22.18
C VAL A 293 -10.97 9.77 -22.44
N VAL A 294 -9.94 10.54 -22.05
CA VAL A 294 -9.86 11.99 -22.30
C VAL A 294 -9.84 12.27 -23.81
N LEU A 295 -9.01 11.55 -24.57
CA LEU A 295 -8.90 11.70 -26.01
C LEU A 295 -10.20 11.31 -26.74
N LYS A 296 -10.85 10.19 -26.36
CA LYS A 296 -12.15 9.79 -26.93
C LYS A 296 -13.27 10.83 -26.70
N LEU A 297 -13.12 11.70 -25.70
CA LEU A 297 -14.07 12.77 -25.37
C LEU A 297 -13.75 14.12 -26.03
N ASP A 298 -12.60 14.26 -26.70
CA ASP A 298 -12.07 15.56 -27.17
C ASP A 298 -12.05 16.62 -26.05
N ALA A 299 -11.83 16.18 -24.80
CA ALA A 299 -11.94 17.02 -23.60
C ALA A 299 -10.69 17.88 -23.33
N GLY A 300 -9.90 18.13 -24.38
CA GLY A 300 -8.57 18.74 -24.35
C GLY A 300 -7.45 17.71 -24.51
N ASP A 301 -6.47 18.02 -25.37
CA ASP A 301 -5.23 17.25 -25.46
C ASP A 301 -4.50 17.25 -24.10
N PRO A 302 -4.00 16.09 -23.61
CA PRO A 302 -3.03 16.07 -22.54
C PRO A 302 -1.78 16.86 -22.98
N ALA A 303 -1.44 17.93 -22.25
CA ALA A 303 -0.43 18.91 -22.67
C ALA A 303 1.02 18.39 -22.79
N ASP A 304 1.23 17.11 -22.51
CA ASP A 304 2.52 16.42 -22.42
C ASP A 304 2.64 15.23 -23.41
N TRP A 305 1.82 15.19 -24.47
CA TRP A 305 1.82 14.14 -25.50
C TRP A 305 2.69 14.51 -26.72
N VAL A 306 3.58 13.59 -27.11
CA VAL A 306 4.34 13.64 -28.37
C VAL A 306 3.42 13.22 -29.53
N PRO A 307 3.56 13.74 -30.77
CA PRO A 307 2.71 13.35 -31.91
C PRO A 307 2.64 11.84 -32.17
N GLU A 308 3.74 11.12 -31.92
CA GLU A 308 3.84 9.66 -32.05
C GLU A 308 3.07 8.92 -30.93
N GLU A 309 3.13 9.42 -29.68
CA GLU A 309 2.31 8.91 -28.57
C GLU A 309 0.81 9.12 -28.83
N ARG A 310 0.45 10.22 -29.51
CA ARG A 310 -0.92 10.51 -29.96
C ARG A 310 -1.38 9.53 -31.03
N GLU A 311 -0.62 9.33 -32.11
CA GLU A 311 -0.98 8.40 -33.18
C GLU A 311 -1.12 6.96 -32.64
N ALA A 312 -0.22 6.53 -31.76
CA ALA A 312 -0.32 5.24 -31.08
C ALA A 312 -1.58 5.12 -30.20
N ALA A 313 -2.00 6.19 -29.52
CA ALA A 313 -3.20 6.19 -28.69
C ALA A 313 -4.50 6.25 -29.51
N GLU A 314 -4.54 7.03 -30.59
CA GLU A 314 -5.67 7.07 -31.53
C GLU A 314 -5.85 5.71 -32.22
N ALA A 315 -4.76 5.05 -32.62
CA ALA A 315 -4.77 3.69 -33.15
C ALA A 315 -5.22 2.64 -32.11
N LEU A 316 -4.83 2.79 -30.84
CA LEU A 316 -5.27 1.92 -29.75
C LEU A 316 -6.77 2.07 -29.44
N ILE A 317 -7.30 3.29 -29.59
CA ILE A 317 -8.72 3.61 -29.38
C ILE A 317 -9.61 3.01 -30.48
N GLY A 318 -9.29 3.26 -31.75
CA GLY A 318 -10.09 2.83 -32.91
C GLY A 318 -11.61 2.91 -32.70
N ASP A 319 -12.30 1.79 -33.00
CA ASP A 319 -13.75 1.62 -32.86
C ASP A 319 -14.22 1.27 -31.42
N ILE A 320 -13.33 1.26 -30.40
CA ILE A 320 -13.69 0.88 -29.03
C ILE A 320 -14.68 1.89 -28.44
N ASP A 321 -15.78 1.40 -27.84
CA ASP A 321 -16.76 2.23 -27.16
C ASP A 321 -16.21 2.84 -25.86
N ILE A 322 -16.66 4.06 -25.56
CA ILE A 322 -16.21 4.82 -24.38
C ILE A 322 -16.56 4.11 -23.06
N LEU A 323 -17.65 3.32 -23.02
CA LEU A 323 -18.01 2.59 -21.81
C LEU A 323 -17.06 1.42 -21.53
N GLU A 324 -16.43 0.82 -22.54
CA GLU A 324 -15.37 -0.18 -22.32
C GLU A 324 -14.05 0.47 -21.91
N LEU A 325 -13.69 1.64 -22.45
CA LEU A 325 -12.54 2.41 -21.95
C LEU A 325 -12.73 2.79 -20.46
N GLN A 326 -13.92 3.26 -20.07
CA GLN A 326 -14.26 3.55 -18.67
C GLN A 326 -14.26 2.30 -17.77
N ARG A 327 -14.67 1.14 -18.29
CA ARG A 327 -14.56 -0.16 -17.59
C ARG A 327 -13.10 -0.59 -17.41
N GLY A 328 -12.27 -0.40 -18.43
CA GLY A 328 -10.82 -0.64 -18.38
C GLY A 328 -10.15 0.19 -17.29
N PHE A 329 -10.37 1.51 -17.30
CA PHE A 329 -9.90 2.44 -16.25
C PHE A 329 -10.35 1.98 -14.85
N ARG A 330 -11.66 1.78 -14.64
CA ARG A 330 -12.21 1.39 -13.33
C ARG A 330 -11.67 0.03 -12.84
N ALA A 331 -11.45 -0.91 -13.75
CA ALA A 331 -10.92 -2.22 -13.38
C ALA A 331 -9.41 -2.18 -13.08
N THR A 332 -8.62 -1.43 -13.87
CA THR A 332 -7.19 -1.23 -13.62
C THR A 332 -6.95 -0.52 -12.28
N SER A 333 -7.76 0.49 -11.94
CA SER A 333 -7.72 1.16 -10.64
C SER A 333 -7.91 0.16 -9.49
N ARG A 334 -8.93 -0.71 -9.60
CA ARG A 334 -9.20 -1.74 -8.60
C ARG A 334 -8.08 -2.78 -8.51
N VAL A 335 -7.41 -3.11 -9.62
CA VAL A 335 -6.26 -4.03 -9.61
C VAL A 335 -5.09 -3.41 -8.85
N ILE A 336 -4.84 -2.11 -8.97
CA ILE A 336 -3.81 -1.41 -8.17
C ILE A 336 -4.13 -1.45 -6.67
N ASP A 337 -5.39 -1.22 -6.28
CA ASP A 337 -5.83 -1.34 -4.88
C ASP A 337 -5.65 -2.77 -4.33
N GLU A 338 -5.94 -3.79 -5.17
CA GLU A 338 -5.77 -5.21 -4.85
C GLU A 338 -4.28 -5.64 -4.84
N MET A 339 -3.41 -4.98 -5.61
CA MET A 339 -1.95 -5.18 -5.60
C MET A 339 -1.28 -4.57 -4.36
N ALA A 340 -1.68 -3.36 -3.95
CA ALA A 340 -1.10 -2.65 -2.81
C ALA A 340 -1.29 -3.37 -1.46
N GLN A 341 -2.27 -4.29 -1.39
CA GLN A 341 -2.59 -5.09 -0.20
C GLN A 341 -2.05 -6.52 -0.27
N SER A 342 -1.37 -6.91 -1.35
CA SER A 342 -0.95 -8.29 -1.60
C SER A 342 0.56 -8.50 -1.44
N PRO A 343 1.02 -9.63 -0.85
CA PRO A 343 2.43 -9.99 -0.82
C PRO A 343 2.99 -10.37 -2.20
N ASN A 344 2.14 -10.58 -3.21
CA ASN A 344 2.54 -10.95 -4.58
C ASN A 344 1.94 -10.00 -5.64
N PRO A 345 2.47 -8.77 -5.82
CA PRO A 345 1.91 -7.79 -6.75
C PRO A 345 1.83 -8.26 -8.21
N LYS A 346 2.81 -9.01 -8.73
CA LYS A 346 2.78 -9.54 -10.11
C LYS A 346 1.53 -10.39 -10.35
N LEU A 347 1.28 -11.39 -9.50
CA LEU A 347 0.15 -12.32 -9.65
C LEU A 347 -1.20 -11.59 -9.58
N MET A 348 -1.30 -10.54 -8.75
CA MET A 348 -2.50 -9.70 -8.67
C MET A 348 -2.70 -8.83 -9.92
N LEU A 349 -1.62 -8.32 -10.52
CA LEU A 349 -1.67 -7.60 -11.80
C LEU A 349 -2.10 -8.54 -12.93
N GLU A 350 -1.44 -9.69 -13.04
CA GLU A 350 -1.63 -10.71 -14.07
C GLU A 350 -3.07 -11.25 -14.06
N MET A 351 -3.50 -11.87 -12.96
CA MET A 351 -4.88 -12.36 -12.81
C MET A 351 -5.89 -11.20 -12.79
N GLY A 352 -5.46 -10.02 -12.34
CA GLY A 352 -6.26 -8.81 -12.35
C GLY A 352 -6.66 -8.36 -13.75
N LEU A 353 -5.69 -8.27 -14.66
CA LEU A 353 -5.85 -7.82 -16.05
C LEU A 353 -6.40 -8.93 -16.96
N VAL A 354 -6.04 -10.20 -16.76
CA VAL A 354 -6.70 -11.33 -17.45
C VAL A 354 -8.21 -11.34 -17.15
N ARG A 355 -8.60 -11.07 -15.90
CA ARG A 355 -9.98 -10.89 -15.44
C ARG A 355 -10.64 -9.61 -15.98
N VAL A 356 -9.92 -8.72 -16.68
CA VAL A 356 -10.49 -7.61 -17.47
C VAL A 356 -10.64 -8.04 -18.93
N ALA A 357 -9.56 -8.53 -19.55
CA ALA A 357 -9.52 -8.94 -20.95
C ALA A 357 -10.58 -10.00 -21.29
N THR A 358 -10.69 -11.05 -20.47
CA THR A 358 -11.58 -12.20 -20.71
C THR A 358 -13.07 -11.95 -20.42
N ARG A 359 -13.51 -10.69 -20.32
CA ARG A 359 -14.91 -10.35 -20.05
C ARG A 359 -15.78 -10.40 -21.30
N PRO A 360 -17.07 -10.77 -21.17
CA PRO A 360 -18.05 -10.51 -22.22
C PRO A 360 -18.16 -8.99 -22.48
N PRO A 361 -18.16 -8.55 -23.74
CA PRO A 361 -18.32 -7.14 -24.08
C PRO A 361 -19.71 -6.62 -23.71
N LEU A 362 -19.85 -5.30 -23.55
CA LEU A 362 -21.13 -4.62 -23.50
C LEU A 362 -22.01 -5.01 -24.70
N GLN A 363 -23.12 -5.66 -24.40
CA GLN A 363 -24.25 -5.76 -25.31
C GLN A 363 -25.29 -4.74 -24.84
N SER A 364 -25.82 -3.93 -25.75
CA SER A 364 -26.87 -2.99 -25.36
C SER A 364 -28.13 -3.76 -24.95
N VAL A 365 -28.88 -3.21 -23.99
CA VAL A 365 -30.18 -3.77 -23.60
C VAL A 365 -31.11 -3.81 -24.83
N SER A 366 -30.98 -2.85 -25.74
CA SER A 366 -31.66 -2.78 -27.03
C SER A 366 -31.40 -4.01 -27.92
N GLU A 367 -30.15 -4.46 -28.05
CA GLU A 367 -29.81 -5.65 -28.84
C GLU A 367 -30.21 -6.96 -28.14
N LEU A 368 -30.14 -7.00 -26.80
CA LEU A 368 -30.63 -8.14 -26.03
C LEU A 368 -32.15 -8.29 -26.17
N LEU A 369 -32.91 -7.18 -26.12
CA LEU A 369 -34.34 -7.15 -26.40
C LEU A 369 -34.64 -7.53 -27.85
N ALA A 370 -33.94 -6.96 -28.84
CA ALA A 370 -34.15 -7.30 -30.25
C ALA A 370 -33.84 -8.78 -30.56
N ARG A 371 -32.86 -9.39 -29.87
CA ARG A 371 -32.61 -10.84 -29.92
C ARG A 371 -33.70 -11.64 -29.22
N LEU A 372 -34.26 -11.15 -28.12
CA LEU A 372 -35.37 -11.80 -27.41
C LEU A 372 -36.64 -11.80 -28.27
N ASP A 373 -37.00 -10.66 -28.87
CA ASP A 373 -38.12 -10.52 -29.80
C ASP A 373 -37.98 -11.44 -31.02
N ALA A 374 -36.77 -11.52 -31.59
CA ALA A 374 -36.43 -12.42 -32.70
C ALA A 374 -36.41 -13.91 -32.34
N VAL A 375 -36.47 -14.26 -31.04
CA VAL A 375 -36.61 -15.63 -30.53
C VAL A 375 -38.06 -15.92 -30.10
N GLN A 376 -38.84 -14.90 -29.73
CA GLN A 376 -40.25 -15.04 -29.34
C GLN A 376 -41.22 -15.00 -30.54
N GLY A 377 -40.84 -14.41 -31.67
CA GLY A 377 -41.51 -14.61 -32.96
C GLY A 377 -40.85 -15.73 -33.78
N THR A 378 -41.51 -16.82 -34.18
CA THR A 378 -42.93 -17.18 -34.01
C THR A 378 -43.08 -18.71 -34.22
N PRO A 379 -44.12 -19.35 -33.67
CA PRO A 379 -44.94 -20.18 -34.56
C PRO A 379 -46.46 -20.06 -34.27
N GLY A 380 -47.23 -19.60 -35.27
CA GLY A 380 -48.71 -19.70 -35.23
C GLY A 380 -49.51 -18.39 -35.32
N ALA A 381 -49.38 -17.63 -36.42
CA ALA A 381 -50.40 -16.65 -36.83
C ALA A 381 -50.42 -16.50 -38.36
N THR A 382 -51.57 -16.78 -38.99
CA THR A 382 -51.76 -16.71 -40.45
C THR A 382 -52.52 -15.46 -40.87
N GLY A 383 -51.93 -14.64 -41.75
CA GLY A 383 -52.65 -13.71 -42.63
C GLY A 383 -52.53 -12.21 -42.26
N GLY A 384 -52.25 -11.38 -43.28
CA GLY A 384 -52.26 -9.92 -43.19
C GLY A 384 -50.96 -9.26 -43.68
N PRO A 385 -50.91 -8.68 -44.91
CA PRO A 385 -49.73 -7.96 -45.40
C PRO A 385 -49.75 -6.46 -45.04
N PRO A 386 -48.63 -5.86 -44.61
CA PRO A 386 -48.49 -4.40 -44.52
C PRO A 386 -48.21 -3.77 -45.90
N PRO A 387 -48.62 -2.50 -46.14
CA PRO A 387 -48.38 -1.80 -47.40
C PRO A 387 -46.93 -1.28 -47.51
N GLY A 388 -46.42 -1.11 -48.74
CA GLY A 388 -45.01 -0.83 -49.00
C GLY A 388 -44.68 0.59 -49.48
N SER A 389 -43.56 1.13 -48.97
CA SER A 389 -42.67 2.08 -49.66
C SER A 389 -41.31 2.12 -48.93
N GLY A 390 -40.15 2.40 -49.55
CA GLY A 390 -39.89 2.49 -50.99
C GLY A 390 -38.54 3.13 -51.37
N ARG A 391 -37.38 2.47 -51.17
CA ARG A 391 -36.09 2.94 -51.76
C ARG A 391 -35.03 1.86 -52.07
N ARG A 392 -35.07 1.40 -53.32
CA ARG A 392 -33.99 0.88 -54.20
C ARG A 392 -32.54 0.85 -53.65
N LYS A 393 -31.98 -0.37 -53.44
CA LYS A 393 -30.52 -0.63 -53.51
C LYS A 393 -30.11 -1.06 -54.94
N PRO A 394 -28.86 -0.82 -55.40
CA PRO A 394 -28.33 -1.38 -56.66
C PRO A 394 -28.08 -2.90 -56.59
N LYS A 395 -28.10 -3.58 -57.75
CA LYS A 395 -27.73 -5.01 -57.90
C LYS A 395 -26.24 -5.19 -58.24
N PRO A 396 -25.55 -6.19 -57.68
CA PRO A 396 -24.43 -6.84 -58.35
C PRO A 396 -24.92 -7.78 -59.48
N LYS A 397 -24.07 -8.07 -60.47
CA LYS A 397 -24.29 -9.08 -61.53
C LYS A 397 -23.49 -10.38 -61.23
N PRO A 398 -23.89 -11.54 -61.78
CA PRO A 398 -23.27 -12.83 -61.47
C PRO A 398 -22.01 -13.15 -62.31
N LYS A 399 -21.32 -14.24 -61.90
CA LYS A 399 -20.11 -14.85 -62.50
C LYS A 399 -20.30 -15.35 -63.95
N PRO A 400 -19.19 -15.57 -64.67
CA PRO A 400 -18.88 -16.88 -65.26
C PRO A 400 -17.58 -17.50 -64.69
N SER A 401 -17.15 -18.67 -65.19
CA SER A 401 -16.16 -19.54 -64.54
C SER A 401 -15.17 -20.23 -65.50
N SER A 402 -14.11 -20.83 -64.91
CA SER A 402 -13.23 -21.90 -65.49
C SER A 402 -12.31 -21.51 -66.67
N PRO A 403 -11.22 -22.27 -66.99
CA PRO A 403 -10.86 -23.62 -66.54
C PRO A 403 -9.46 -23.79 -65.89
N SER A 404 -9.07 -25.06 -65.68
CA SER A 404 -7.89 -25.58 -64.96
C SER A 404 -6.60 -25.66 -65.79
N ALA A 405 -5.44 -25.68 -65.11
CA ALA A 405 -4.24 -26.41 -65.54
C ALA A 405 -3.34 -26.80 -64.35
N THR A 406 -2.89 -28.06 -64.31
CA THR A 406 -1.82 -28.58 -63.41
C THR A 406 -0.44 -28.44 -64.09
N PRO A 407 0.69 -28.56 -63.37
CA PRO A 407 1.33 -29.89 -63.28
C PRO A 407 1.96 -30.21 -61.90
N THR A 408 2.44 -31.46 -61.77
CA THR A 408 2.96 -32.07 -60.53
C THR A 408 4.48 -32.41 -60.69
N PRO A 409 5.20 -33.20 -59.83
CA PRO A 409 6.47 -32.70 -59.27
C PRO A 409 7.73 -33.53 -59.62
N ALA A 410 8.88 -33.07 -59.14
CA ALA A 410 10.14 -33.83 -59.00
C ALA A 410 11.06 -33.12 -57.98
N SER A 411 12.10 -33.73 -57.39
CA SER A 411 12.34 -35.13 -56.96
C SER A 411 13.70 -35.17 -56.22
N SER A 412 13.87 -36.05 -55.23
CA SER A 412 15.15 -36.40 -54.57
C SER A 412 15.83 -35.27 -53.73
N ALA A 413 16.65 -35.53 -52.70
CA ALA A 413 17.11 -36.82 -52.14
C ALA A 413 17.29 -36.76 -50.60
N GLU A 414 16.92 -37.85 -49.93
CA GLU A 414 17.60 -38.40 -48.74
C GLU A 414 18.62 -39.47 -49.24
N PRO A 415 19.65 -39.94 -48.49
CA PRO A 415 19.43 -40.77 -47.29
C PRO A 415 20.56 -40.78 -46.22
N ALA A 416 20.48 -41.75 -45.30
CA ALA A 416 21.42 -42.16 -44.23
C ALA A 416 21.42 -41.24 -42.98
N ALA A 417 20.98 -41.64 -41.78
CA ALA A 417 20.82 -42.94 -41.07
C ALA A 417 22.07 -43.46 -40.32
N ASP A 418 21.79 -44.17 -39.20
CA ASP A 418 22.70 -44.68 -38.16
C ASP A 418 23.44 -43.60 -37.31
N GLU A 419 23.80 -43.84 -36.04
CA GLU A 419 23.79 -45.07 -35.22
C GLU A 419 23.51 -44.81 -33.72
N LYS A 420 23.33 -45.87 -32.90
CA LYS A 420 23.06 -45.83 -31.45
C LYS A 420 24.16 -46.56 -30.64
N PRO A 421 24.75 -45.90 -29.63
CA PRO A 421 25.06 -46.55 -28.34
C PRO A 421 24.63 -45.64 -27.16
N GLU A 422 24.12 -46.06 -26.00
CA GLU A 422 24.15 -47.29 -25.19
C GLU A 422 25.49 -47.66 -24.51
N ALA A 423 25.47 -47.58 -23.16
CA ALA A 423 26.38 -48.14 -22.15
C ALA A 423 27.86 -47.70 -22.10
N ALA A 424 28.29 -47.10 -20.98
CA ALA A 424 29.18 -47.74 -19.98
C ALA A 424 29.64 -46.80 -18.83
N ALA A 425 30.00 -47.40 -17.69
CA ALA A 425 30.67 -46.85 -16.49
C ALA A 425 31.45 -48.04 -15.81
N PRO A 426 32.22 -47.91 -14.68
CA PRO A 426 32.64 -46.72 -13.91
C PRO A 426 34.14 -46.37 -14.19
N PRO A 427 35.21 -46.64 -13.38
CA PRO A 427 35.40 -47.31 -12.07
C PRO A 427 35.75 -46.37 -10.88
N ASP A 428 35.95 -46.94 -9.68
CA ASP A 428 36.27 -46.23 -8.41
C ASP A 428 37.76 -46.25 -8.00
N ALA A 429 38.16 -45.25 -7.19
CA ALA A 429 39.19 -45.31 -6.12
C ALA A 429 39.09 -44.01 -5.27
N GLU A 430 39.28 -43.95 -3.93
CA GLU A 430 39.54 -44.97 -2.90
C GLU A 430 39.12 -44.42 -1.51
N ARG A 431 38.79 -45.30 -0.54
CA ARG A 431 38.81 -45.08 0.94
C ARG A 431 37.82 -44.07 1.57
N GLU A 432 37.44 -44.18 2.86
CA GLU A 432 37.66 -45.24 3.87
C GLU A 432 36.37 -45.50 4.70
N ALA A 433 36.36 -46.54 5.52
CA ALA A 433 35.12 -47.13 6.06
C ALA A 433 34.88 -46.93 7.57
N SER A 434 33.60 -46.95 7.96
CA SER A 434 33.18 -47.56 9.23
C SER A 434 31.85 -48.31 9.06
N ARG A 435 31.64 -49.37 9.83
CA ARG A 435 30.52 -50.32 9.67
C ARG A 435 29.64 -50.33 10.93
N ARG A 436 28.31 -50.50 10.75
CA ARG A 436 27.52 -51.63 11.30
C ARG A 436 26.02 -51.56 10.92
N THR A 437 25.56 -52.62 10.25
CA THR A 437 24.16 -53.10 10.14
C THR A 437 23.95 -54.26 11.12
N PRO A 438 22.77 -54.92 11.25
CA PRO A 438 21.44 -54.75 10.62
C PRO A 438 20.36 -54.33 11.68
N SER A 439 19.03 -54.32 11.49
CA SER A 439 18.15 -55.11 10.60
C SER A 439 16.76 -54.49 10.31
N GLU A 440 16.27 -54.76 9.10
CA GLU A 440 14.89 -54.63 8.60
C GLU A 440 13.99 -55.84 8.98
N PRO A 441 12.67 -55.89 8.60
CA PRO A 441 11.78 -54.84 8.06
C PRO A 441 10.43 -54.73 8.81
N ILE A 442 9.57 -53.77 8.41
CA ILE A 442 8.12 -53.92 8.11
C ILE A 442 7.52 -52.54 7.74
N MET A 443 6.67 -52.52 6.71
CA MET A 443 5.82 -51.39 6.28
C MET A 443 4.33 -51.84 6.27
N PRO A 444 3.32 -50.96 6.06
CA PRO A 444 3.30 -49.48 6.07
C PRO A 444 2.24 -48.87 7.02
N ALA A 445 2.37 -47.58 7.38
CA ALA A 445 1.24 -46.74 7.80
C ALA A 445 1.54 -45.24 7.59
N THR A 446 0.51 -44.45 7.24
CA THR A 446 0.63 -43.00 7.01
C THR A 446 0.35 -42.18 8.26
N LYS A 447 1.15 -41.13 8.51
CA LYS A 447 0.71 -39.72 8.70
C LYS A 447 1.88 -38.80 9.08
N HIS A 448 1.87 -37.59 8.54
CA HIS A 448 2.77 -36.52 8.98
C HIS A 448 2.26 -35.89 10.28
N ALA A 449 3.15 -35.70 11.25
CA ALA A 449 3.00 -34.76 12.35
C ALA A 449 4.41 -34.37 12.85
N GLY A 450 4.84 -33.13 12.63
CA GLY A 450 6.12 -32.64 13.13
C GLY A 450 6.03 -32.26 14.60
N GLY A 451 6.84 -32.88 15.46
CA GLY A 451 7.02 -32.46 16.85
C GLY A 451 8.25 -31.55 16.98
N PHE A 452 8.13 -30.43 17.70
CA PHE A 452 9.27 -29.61 18.08
C PHE A 452 10.09 -30.32 19.16
N GLN A 453 11.42 -30.28 19.03
CA GLN A 453 12.35 -30.68 20.08
C GLN A 453 12.85 -29.45 20.84
N THR A 454 12.92 -29.53 22.16
CA THR A 454 13.54 -28.52 23.03
C THR A 454 14.86 -29.05 23.59
N SER A 455 15.72 -28.16 24.09
CA SER A 455 17.10 -28.46 24.52
C SER A 455 17.22 -29.36 25.77
N THR A 456 16.12 -29.82 26.36
CA THR A 456 16.09 -30.75 27.51
C THR A 456 15.41 -32.09 27.21
N GLY A 457 14.93 -32.32 25.98
CA GLY A 457 14.53 -33.66 25.50
C GLY A 457 13.17 -34.21 25.96
N GLU A 458 12.39 -33.49 26.77
CA GLU A 458 11.02 -33.91 27.12
C GLU A 458 10.04 -33.71 25.95
N VAL A 459 9.34 -34.78 25.54
CA VAL A 459 8.30 -34.73 24.50
C VAL A 459 6.97 -34.35 25.13
N LEU A 460 6.54 -33.09 24.94
CA LEU A 460 5.22 -32.62 25.36
C LEU A 460 4.12 -33.11 24.41
N THR A 461 3.13 -33.83 24.94
CA THR A 461 1.94 -34.25 24.21
C THR A 461 0.94 -33.09 24.02
N PRO A 462 0.22 -33.01 22.88
CA PRO A 462 -0.81 -32.00 22.68
C PRO A 462 -1.96 -32.11 23.71
N ILE A 463 -2.47 -30.96 24.13
CA ILE A 463 -3.53 -30.83 25.15
C ILE A 463 -4.82 -31.52 24.67
N ARG A 464 -5.40 -32.37 25.53
CA ARG A 464 -6.73 -32.97 25.28
C ARG A 464 -7.80 -31.89 25.38
N ARG A 465 -8.82 -31.89 24.50
CA ARG A 465 -9.90 -30.89 24.50
C ARG A 465 -10.57 -30.67 25.86
N ALA A 466 -10.74 -31.72 26.67
CA ALA A 466 -11.31 -31.61 28.02
C ALA A 466 -10.54 -30.65 28.93
N ALA A 467 -9.20 -30.73 28.94
CA ALA A 467 -8.33 -29.88 29.76
C ALA A 467 -8.30 -28.39 29.34
N LEU A 468 -8.87 -28.04 28.17
CA LEU A 468 -9.14 -26.65 27.82
C LEU A 468 -10.49 -26.18 28.37
N GLN A 469 -11.51 -27.04 28.40
CA GLN A 469 -12.82 -26.71 28.98
C GLN A 469 -12.73 -26.58 30.51
N GLU A 470 -12.03 -27.51 31.17
CA GLU A 470 -11.70 -27.46 32.59
C GLU A 470 -10.94 -26.16 32.96
N TRP A 471 -10.13 -25.62 32.04
CA TRP A 471 -9.43 -24.34 32.21
C TRP A 471 -10.34 -23.13 31.96
N GLU A 472 -11.18 -23.17 30.93
CA GLU A 472 -12.16 -22.10 30.63
C GLU A 472 -13.14 -21.90 31.79
N GLU A 473 -13.63 -22.98 32.41
CA GLU A 473 -14.52 -22.93 33.59
C GLU A 473 -13.81 -22.39 34.84
N LEU A 474 -12.54 -22.75 35.04
CA LEU A 474 -11.70 -22.24 36.13
C LEU A 474 -11.41 -20.73 35.96
N VAL A 475 -11.11 -20.26 34.75
CA VAL A 475 -10.89 -18.83 34.46
C VAL A 475 -12.18 -18.02 34.61
N ALA A 476 -13.32 -18.53 34.14
CA ALA A 476 -14.63 -17.88 34.33
C ALA A 476 -15.03 -17.78 35.82
N THR A 477 -14.61 -18.76 36.64
CA THR A 477 -14.80 -18.71 38.10
C THR A 477 -13.90 -17.64 38.73
N LEU A 478 -12.65 -17.51 38.28
CA LEU A 478 -11.71 -16.47 38.70
C LEU A 478 -12.15 -15.06 38.27
N GLU A 479 -12.79 -14.90 37.12
CA GLU A 479 -13.33 -13.60 36.68
C GLU A 479 -14.36 -13.05 37.67
N GLN A 480 -15.22 -13.91 38.23
CA GLN A 480 -16.23 -13.51 39.22
C GLN A 480 -15.64 -13.22 40.61
N GLN A 481 -14.57 -13.92 41.01
CA GLN A 481 -13.99 -13.78 42.36
C GLN A 481 -12.85 -12.75 42.44
N GLN A 482 -11.99 -12.67 41.41
CA GLN A 482 -10.85 -11.74 41.32
C GLN A 482 -10.58 -11.34 39.85
N PRO A 483 -11.33 -10.35 39.29
CA PRO A 483 -11.18 -9.92 37.90
C PRO A 483 -9.73 -9.55 37.48
N ALA A 484 -8.97 -8.96 38.41
CA ALA A 484 -7.58 -8.57 38.16
C ALA A 484 -6.64 -9.78 37.96
N LEU A 485 -6.95 -10.94 38.54
CA LEU A 485 -6.18 -12.17 38.38
C LEU A 485 -6.63 -12.95 37.14
N ALA A 486 -7.91 -12.92 36.78
CA ALA A 486 -8.39 -13.44 35.50
C ALA A 486 -7.70 -12.73 34.32
N ALA A 487 -7.62 -11.39 34.33
CA ALA A 487 -6.92 -10.62 33.29
C ALA A 487 -5.41 -10.92 33.20
N VAL A 488 -4.76 -11.32 34.30
CA VAL A 488 -3.37 -11.81 34.28
C VAL A 488 -3.29 -13.18 33.58
N LEU A 489 -4.25 -14.06 33.83
CA LEU A 489 -4.28 -15.43 33.30
C LEU A 489 -4.71 -15.51 31.83
N GLU A 490 -5.45 -14.53 31.30
CA GLU A 490 -5.71 -14.39 29.86
C GLU A 490 -4.42 -14.29 29.02
N HIS A 491 -3.34 -13.81 29.61
CA HIS A 491 -2.01 -13.70 29.00
C HIS A 491 -1.12 -14.95 29.21
N GLY A 492 -1.60 -15.97 29.93
CA GLY A 492 -0.92 -17.24 30.14
C GLY A 492 -1.38 -18.32 29.16
N ILE A 493 -0.44 -19.10 28.63
CA ILE A 493 -0.73 -20.29 27.83
C ILE A 493 -0.72 -21.52 28.75
N PRO A 494 -1.85 -22.18 29.02
CA PRO A 494 -1.85 -23.46 29.72
C PRO A 494 -1.13 -24.51 28.88
N LYS A 495 -0.12 -25.17 29.45
CA LYS A 495 0.60 -26.31 28.85
C LYS A 495 0.13 -27.66 29.41
N ALA A 496 -0.35 -27.68 30.65
CA ALA A 496 -1.04 -28.81 31.26
C ALA A 496 -2.04 -28.32 32.31
N VAL A 497 -3.18 -28.99 32.43
CA VAL A 497 -4.22 -28.75 33.43
C VAL A 497 -4.75 -30.13 33.88
N GLY A 498 -4.99 -30.28 35.18
CA GLY A 498 -5.48 -31.50 35.81
C GLY A 498 -5.47 -31.37 37.34
N PRO A 499 -6.09 -32.31 38.08
CA PRO A 499 -6.33 -32.19 39.52
C PRO A 499 -5.05 -32.14 40.37
N ASP A 500 -3.97 -32.80 39.92
CA ASP A 500 -2.70 -32.86 40.66
C ASP A 500 -1.74 -31.73 40.29
N ARG A 501 -1.85 -31.13 39.08
CA ARG A 501 -0.85 -30.20 38.55
C ARG A 501 -1.39 -29.29 37.44
N ILE A 502 -1.07 -28.01 37.53
CA ILE A 502 -1.33 -27.00 36.50
C ILE A 502 0.01 -26.39 36.05
N VAL A 503 0.25 -26.29 34.74
CA VAL A 503 1.47 -25.71 34.17
C VAL A 503 1.10 -24.56 33.23
N LEU A 504 1.49 -23.35 33.60
CA LEU A 504 1.27 -22.11 32.84
C LEU A 504 2.56 -21.61 32.22
N SER A 505 2.48 -21.14 30.98
CA SER A 505 3.61 -20.61 30.22
C SER A 505 3.33 -19.15 29.83
N PHE A 506 4.21 -18.24 30.24
CA PHE A 506 4.13 -16.82 29.93
C PHE A 506 5.30 -16.40 29.03
N LYS A 507 5.12 -15.30 28.29
CA LYS A 507 6.21 -14.68 27.52
C LYS A 507 7.29 -14.17 28.48
N ASP A 508 8.55 -14.44 28.16
CA ASP A 508 9.69 -14.05 29.00
C ASP A 508 9.73 -12.53 29.23
N GLY A 509 10.14 -12.13 30.44
CA GLY A 509 10.13 -10.75 30.92
C GLY A 509 8.75 -10.11 31.16
N SER A 510 7.63 -10.82 30.93
CA SER A 510 6.29 -10.22 31.06
C SER A 510 5.92 -9.84 32.50
N PHE A 511 5.30 -8.66 32.66
CA PHE A 511 4.75 -8.19 33.94
C PHE A 511 3.71 -9.16 34.51
N TYR A 512 2.80 -9.65 33.64
CA TYR A 512 1.75 -10.60 33.98
C TYR A 512 2.30 -11.92 34.54
N GLY A 513 3.36 -12.49 33.96
CA GLY A 513 3.97 -13.71 34.49
C GLY A 513 4.55 -13.50 35.90
N ARG A 514 5.25 -12.40 36.14
CA ARG A 514 5.75 -12.05 37.50
C ARG A 514 4.62 -11.80 38.50
N GLN A 515 3.48 -11.27 38.05
CA GLN A 515 2.30 -11.11 38.89
C GLN A 515 1.65 -12.46 39.22
N ALA A 516 1.55 -13.37 38.25
CA ALA A 516 1.08 -14.74 38.46
C ALA A 516 1.98 -15.56 39.41
N GLU A 517 3.29 -15.32 39.40
CA GLU A 517 4.25 -15.94 40.33
C GLU A 517 4.15 -15.44 41.79
N SER A 518 3.35 -14.42 42.07
CA SER A 518 3.15 -13.97 43.45
C SER A 518 2.48 -15.05 44.30
N PRO A 519 2.94 -15.31 45.56
CA PRO A 519 2.35 -16.33 46.42
C PRO A 519 0.84 -16.17 46.64
N GLU A 520 0.35 -14.94 46.64
CA GLU A 520 -1.07 -14.58 46.76
C GLU A 520 -1.87 -15.05 45.53
N SER A 521 -1.33 -14.89 44.32
CA SER A 521 -1.96 -15.36 43.08
C SER A 521 -1.94 -16.88 42.98
N ILE A 522 -0.83 -17.54 43.36
CA ILE A 522 -0.72 -19.00 43.39
C ILE A 522 -1.73 -19.60 44.40
N ASP A 523 -1.88 -18.99 45.58
CA ASP A 523 -2.88 -19.43 46.57
C ASP A 523 -4.32 -19.20 46.10
N ALA A 524 -4.61 -18.07 45.43
CA ALA A 524 -5.93 -17.78 44.88
C ALA A 524 -6.32 -18.76 43.75
N ILE A 525 -5.43 -19.03 42.79
CA ILE A 525 -5.63 -20.04 41.74
C ILE A 525 -5.80 -21.42 42.37
N GLY A 526 -4.97 -21.76 43.36
CA GLY A 526 -5.04 -23.03 44.09
C GLY A 526 -6.40 -23.24 44.78
N ARG A 527 -6.97 -22.20 45.41
CA ARG A 527 -8.29 -22.27 46.05
C ARG A 527 -9.45 -22.43 45.06
N VAL A 528 -9.39 -21.79 43.89
CA VAL A 528 -10.42 -21.96 42.85
C VAL A 528 -10.29 -23.33 42.17
N ALA A 529 -9.06 -23.80 41.93
CA ALA A 529 -8.80 -25.15 41.44
C ALA A 529 -9.31 -26.22 42.42
N GLU A 530 -9.10 -26.04 43.73
CA GLU A 530 -9.59 -26.95 44.79
C GLU A 530 -11.12 -27.04 44.82
N GLN A 531 -11.84 -25.96 44.51
CA GLN A 531 -13.30 -25.94 44.40
C GLN A 531 -13.83 -26.65 43.15
N GLN A 532 -13.13 -26.58 42.01
CA GLN A 532 -13.57 -27.12 40.73
C GLN A 532 -13.08 -28.55 40.45
N LEU A 533 -11.83 -28.85 40.79
CA LEU A 533 -11.16 -30.13 40.49
C LEU A 533 -11.15 -31.10 41.69
N GLY A 534 -11.62 -30.68 42.87
CA GLY A 534 -11.72 -31.50 44.09
C GLY A 534 -10.38 -31.84 44.76
N ALA A 535 -9.27 -31.33 44.23
CA ALA A 535 -7.92 -31.44 44.76
C ALA A 535 -7.18 -30.12 44.51
N ARG A 536 -6.15 -29.82 45.31
CA ARG A 536 -5.36 -28.59 45.20
C ARG A 536 -4.06 -28.86 44.40
N PRO A 537 -4.00 -28.52 43.10
CA PRO A 537 -2.89 -28.89 42.23
C PRO A 537 -1.60 -28.12 42.54
N GLU A 538 -0.45 -28.73 42.21
CA GLU A 538 0.82 -28.02 42.13
C GLU A 538 0.81 -27.08 40.91
N ILE A 539 0.94 -25.77 41.14
CA ILE A 539 0.95 -24.75 40.08
C ILE A 539 2.41 -24.43 39.74
N GLN A 540 2.84 -24.74 38.51
CA GLN A 540 4.14 -24.34 37.98
C GLN A 540 3.97 -23.28 36.89
N ILE A 541 4.61 -22.13 37.09
CA ILE A 541 4.76 -21.10 36.07
C ILE A 541 6.11 -21.27 35.38
N ARG A 542 6.14 -21.05 34.06
CA ARG A 542 7.36 -21.10 33.24
C ARG A 542 7.39 -19.92 32.28
N PHE A 543 8.57 -19.35 32.06
CA PHE A 543 8.81 -18.39 30.98
C PHE A 543 9.39 -19.10 29.77
N ASP A 544 8.85 -18.82 28.58
CA ASP A 544 9.31 -19.42 27.32
C ASP A 544 9.54 -18.35 26.25
N ALA A 545 10.74 -18.33 25.66
CA ALA A 545 11.12 -17.38 24.63
C ALA A 545 10.49 -17.67 23.24
N GLN A 546 9.93 -18.86 23.02
CA GLN A 546 9.35 -19.31 21.74
C GLN A 546 7.83 -19.58 21.80
N ALA A 547 7.12 -18.93 22.71
CA ALA A 547 5.69 -19.17 22.97
C ALA A 547 4.74 -18.90 21.78
N GLU A 548 5.17 -18.19 20.74
CA GLU A 548 4.32 -17.73 19.62
C GLU A 548 4.02 -18.81 18.54
N ALA A 549 4.69 -19.96 18.57
CA ALA A 549 4.79 -20.83 17.38
C ALA A 549 3.73 -21.93 17.18
N ALA A 550 2.91 -22.29 18.18
CA ALA A 550 2.14 -23.57 18.13
C ALA A 550 0.72 -23.61 18.71
N SER A 551 0.27 -22.65 19.52
CA SER A 551 -1.07 -22.68 20.15
C SER A 551 -1.78 -21.33 20.07
N LYS A 552 -3.07 -21.34 19.70
CA LYS A 552 -3.91 -20.13 19.75
C LYS A 552 -4.11 -19.69 21.21
N THR A 553 -3.88 -18.42 21.50
CA THR A 553 -4.21 -17.82 22.80
C THR A 553 -5.72 -17.75 23.00
N VAL A 554 -6.17 -17.81 24.26
CA VAL A 554 -7.60 -17.74 24.61
C VAL A 554 -8.21 -16.42 24.10
N ALA A 555 -7.47 -15.31 24.19
CA ALA A 555 -7.86 -14.01 23.62
C ALA A 555 -8.16 -14.08 22.11
N ALA A 556 -7.40 -14.83 21.32
CA ALA A 556 -7.66 -14.99 19.88
C ALA A 556 -8.92 -15.83 19.59
N VAL A 557 -9.23 -16.81 20.45
CA VAL A 557 -10.46 -17.61 20.35
C VAL A 557 -11.69 -16.81 20.81
N ALA A 558 -11.56 -16.04 21.90
CA ALA A 558 -12.60 -15.15 22.41
C ALA A 558 -12.93 -14.03 21.40
N ALA A 559 -11.91 -13.43 20.74
CA ALA A 559 -12.10 -12.48 19.66
C ALA A 559 -12.88 -13.11 18.48
N GLN A 560 -12.45 -14.28 17.98
CA GLN A 560 -13.15 -14.99 16.90
C GLN A 560 -14.59 -15.35 17.27
N ARG A 561 -14.87 -15.72 18.53
CA ARG A 561 -16.23 -15.98 19.01
C ARG A 561 -17.08 -14.71 19.07
N LYS A 562 -16.53 -13.60 19.56
CA LYS A 562 -17.23 -12.30 19.65
C LYS A 562 -17.54 -11.72 18.26
N GLU A 563 -16.64 -11.88 17.29
CA GLU A 563 -16.90 -11.56 15.89
C GLU A 563 -17.97 -12.48 15.27
N ALA A 564 -17.93 -13.79 15.54
CA ALA A 564 -18.92 -14.73 15.04
C ALA A 564 -20.34 -14.46 15.59
N GLU A 565 -20.47 -14.16 16.88
CA GLU A 565 -21.74 -13.80 17.52
C GLU A 565 -22.25 -12.44 17.01
N ALA A 566 -21.37 -11.45 16.79
CA ALA A 566 -21.74 -10.18 16.17
C ALA A 566 -22.18 -10.34 14.70
N ALA A 567 -21.51 -11.20 13.93
CA ALA A 567 -21.88 -11.52 12.55
C ALA A 567 -23.22 -12.27 12.47
N ALA A 568 -23.48 -13.19 13.41
CA ALA A 568 -24.76 -13.89 13.52
C ALA A 568 -25.91 -12.91 13.83
N LYS A 569 -25.78 -12.09 14.88
CA LYS A 569 -26.78 -11.07 15.25
C LYS A 569 -27.00 -10.04 14.14
N ARG A 570 -25.94 -9.64 13.41
CA ARG A 570 -26.06 -8.77 12.23
C ARG A 570 -26.84 -9.42 11.08
N LYS A 571 -26.61 -10.71 10.83
CA LYS A 571 -27.33 -11.49 9.80
C LYS A 571 -28.80 -11.69 10.17
N GLU A 572 -29.10 -11.88 11.45
CA GLU A 572 -30.46 -11.97 11.98
C GLU A 572 -31.20 -10.61 11.86
N ALA A 573 -30.55 -9.52 12.28
CA ALA A 573 -31.08 -8.16 12.12
C ALA A 573 -31.40 -7.80 10.65
N LEU A 574 -30.51 -8.15 9.71
CA LEU A 574 -30.73 -7.95 8.27
C LEU A 574 -31.87 -8.83 7.68
N ASN A 575 -32.29 -9.87 8.39
CA ASN A 575 -33.41 -10.72 8.01
C ASN A 575 -34.74 -10.30 8.66
N HIS A 576 -34.74 -9.37 9.61
CA HIS A 576 -35.95 -8.88 10.26
C HIS A 576 -36.84 -8.12 9.25
N PRO A 577 -38.18 -8.35 9.19
CA PRO A 577 -39.05 -7.80 8.14
C PRO A 577 -38.90 -6.29 7.94
N ARG A 578 -39.02 -5.49 9.03
CA ARG A 578 -38.88 -4.02 8.99
C ARG A 578 -37.54 -3.51 8.47
N VAL A 579 -36.48 -4.33 8.52
CA VAL A 579 -35.15 -3.96 8.00
C VAL A 579 -35.07 -4.24 6.50
N ARG A 580 -35.73 -5.29 6.01
CA ARG A 580 -35.90 -5.53 4.57
C ARG A 580 -36.79 -4.47 3.92
N ASP A 581 -37.94 -4.17 4.54
CA ASP A 581 -38.84 -3.10 4.10
C ASP A 581 -38.08 -1.74 3.95
N ALA A 582 -37.16 -1.44 4.87
CA ALA A 582 -36.34 -0.24 4.83
C ALA A 582 -35.21 -0.29 3.77
N ILE A 583 -34.68 -1.47 3.45
CA ILE A 583 -33.68 -1.67 2.40
C ILE A 583 -34.31 -1.53 1.00
N ASP A 584 -35.52 -2.07 0.80
CA ASP A 584 -36.24 -2.00 -0.48
C ASP A 584 -36.66 -0.55 -0.81
N VAL A 585 -36.93 0.28 0.20
CA VAL A 585 -37.20 1.72 0.03
C VAL A 585 -35.91 2.55 -0.16
N PHE A 586 -34.78 2.12 0.39
CA PHE A 586 -33.50 2.86 0.33
C PHE A 586 -32.31 1.96 -0.09
N PRO A 587 -32.27 1.46 -1.34
CA PRO A 587 -31.25 0.49 -1.77
C PRO A 587 -29.81 1.02 -1.68
N GLU A 588 -29.57 2.31 -1.88
CA GLU A 588 -28.23 2.93 -1.72
C GLU A 588 -27.74 2.97 -0.26
N SER A 589 -28.65 2.83 0.71
CA SER A 589 -28.35 2.88 2.14
C SER A 589 -28.01 1.51 2.75
N ALA A 590 -28.16 0.40 2.01
CA ALA A 590 -27.95 -0.95 2.50
C ALA A 590 -26.55 -1.18 3.14
N GLY A 591 -25.51 -0.50 2.63
CA GLY A 591 -24.16 -0.54 3.19
C GLY A 591 -23.91 0.33 4.43
N LYS A 592 -24.86 1.20 4.82
CA LYS A 592 -24.71 2.22 5.88
C LYS A 592 -25.64 2.04 7.07
N LEU A 593 -26.55 1.06 7.04
CA LEU A 593 -27.48 0.76 8.14
C LEU A 593 -26.73 0.31 9.40
N LYS A 594 -26.71 1.18 10.43
CA LYS A 594 -26.35 0.83 11.81
C LYS A 594 -27.60 0.32 12.52
N VAL A 595 -27.71 -0.98 12.73
CA VAL A 595 -28.71 -1.55 13.64
C VAL A 595 -28.14 -1.54 15.05
N HIS A 596 -28.76 -0.78 15.94
CA HIS A 596 -28.54 -0.88 17.37
C HIS A 596 -29.59 -1.85 17.94
N ILE A 597 -29.12 -2.86 18.68
CA ILE A 597 -29.96 -3.75 19.48
C ILE A 597 -29.69 -3.33 20.92
N GLU A 598 -30.64 -2.63 21.52
CA GLU A 598 -30.67 -2.42 22.97
C GLU A 598 -31.11 -3.73 23.63
N ALA A 599 -30.60 -3.99 24.82
CA ALA A 599 -30.97 -5.14 25.65
C ALA A 599 -31.58 -4.61 26.94
N ASP A 600 -32.78 -5.09 27.26
CA ASP A 600 -33.43 -4.93 28.58
C ASP A 600 -32.72 -5.77 29.65
#